data_AF-A0A1X3GXP3-F1
#
_entry.id   AF-A0A1X3GXP3-F1
#
_cell.length_a   1.000
_cell.length_b   1.000
_cell.length_c   1.000
_cell.angle_alpha   90.00
_cell.angle_beta   90.00
_cell.angle_gamma   90.00
#
_symmetry.space_group_name_H-M   'P 1'
#
loop_
_entity.id
_entity.type
_entity.pdbx_description
1 polymer ?
#
loop_
_entity_poly.entity_id
_entity_poly.type
_entity_poly.pdbx_seq_one_letter_code
_entity_poly.pdbx_strand_id
1 'polypeptide(L)'
;MAKPGKTPAKTVDVADSYAVRLMQHLVVPTFVIDPKRRVVIWNRACERLTGVAASEVIGTNKHWQAFYETRRPCLADLVALDRPEQLPEFYSEYGARGHNGLGFSAENWCVMPKLGSQLYLAIDAGPIHDEAGHLIAVVETLRDLTDQKRAEMALKELATKDGLTGLSNRRAFDQMLMSEWARAQRTQKPMALLFVDVDHFKLFNDRHGHQSGDECLRAVASVVSRHAVRPLDLASRYGGEEFALILPDMDCDAACAITDEIRCAVMTLRITHGAIGAGDHVTLSVGVASHIPGETDGSPDRLLGAADQALYAAKRLGRNRVMCSERLLAEFAKLGRDSVPVPGHVARKSA
;
A
#
# COMPACT_ATOMS: atom_id res chain seq x y z
N MET A 1 -59.79 27.32 53.44
CA MET A 1 -58.34 27.04 53.61
C MET A 1 -58.06 25.63 53.14
N ALA A 2 -57.54 25.47 51.92
CA ALA A 2 -57.09 24.18 51.40
C ALA A 2 -55.63 24.33 50.96
N LYS A 3 -54.75 23.46 51.45
CA LYS A 3 -53.31 23.45 51.16
C LYS A 3 -53.05 22.98 49.71
N PRO A 4 -52.07 23.55 48.99
CA PRO A 4 -51.65 23.00 47.72
C PRO A 4 -50.79 21.75 47.93
N GLY A 5 -51.05 20.71 47.13
CA GLY A 5 -50.31 19.45 47.13
C GLY A 5 -48.89 19.62 46.59
N LYS A 6 -47.95 18.96 47.26
CA LYS A 6 -46.56 18.78 46.81
C LYS A 6 -46.51 17.80 45.63
N THR A 7 -45.96 18.24 44.51
CA THR A 7 -45.49 17.38 43.40
C THR A 7 -44.21 16.62 43.82
N PRO A 8 -43.93 15.40 43.29
CA PRO A 8 -42.92 14.52 43.84
C PRO A 8 -41.55 14.74 43.18
N ALA A 9 -40.65 15.45 43.86
CA ALA A 9 -39.27 15.66 43.43
C ALA A 9 -38.38 14.39 43.49
N LYS A 10 -38.89 13.25 43.98
CA LYS A 10 -38.09 12.03 44.25
C LYS A 10 -37.93 11.06 43.08
N THR A 11 -38.77 11.13 42.04
CA THR A 11 -38.79 10.12 40.96
C THR A 11 -37.82 10.43 39.82
N VAL A 12 -37.53 11.71 39.57
CA VAL A 12 -36.59 12.18 38.53
C VAL A 12 -35.13 11.88 38.92
N ASP A 13 -34.78 12.13 40.18
CA ASP A 13 -33.44 11.94 40.74
C ASP A 13 -32.97 10.47 40.72
N VAL A 14 -33.92 9.52 40.84
CA VAL A 14 -33.64 8.08 40.75
C VAL A 14 -33.38 7.64 39.31
N ALA A 15 -34.12 8.20 38.34
CA ALA A 15 -33.92 7.89 36.92
C ALA A 15 -32.58 8.43 36.40
N ASP A 16 -32.21 9.65 36.80
CA ASP A 16 -30.91 10.25 36.47
C ASP A 16 -29.75 9.47 37.11
N SER A 17 -29.88 9.08 38.38
CA SER A 17 -28.90 8.23 39.07
C SER A 17 -28.76 6.84 38.41
N TYR A 18 -29.86 6.27 37.92
CA TYR A 18 -29.86 4.97 37.24
C TYR A 18 -29.22 5.04 35.85
N ALA A 19 -29.54 6.08 35.06
CA ALA A 19 -28.96 6.29 33.73
C ALA A 19 -27.43 6.50 33.79
N VAL A 20 -26.94 7.27 34.76
CA VAL A 20 -25.51 7.44 35.00
C VAL A 20 -24.84 6.11 35.37
N ARG A 21 -25.47 5.30 36.22
CA ARG A 21 -24.96 3.96 36.54
C ARG A 21 -24.92 3.05 35.32
N LEU A 22 -25.94 3.07 34.46
CA LEU A 22 -25.93 2.30 33.21
C LEU A 22 -24.77 2.72 32.31
N MET A 23 -24.57 4.03 32.10
CA MET A 23 -23.45 4.56 31.30
C MET A 23 -22.09 4.13 31.86
N GLN A 24 -21.93 4.14 33.18
CA GLN A 24 -20.69 3.71 33.86
C GLN A 24 -20.37 2.22 33.66
N HIS A 25 -21.39 1.38 33.50
CA HIS A 25 -21.28 -0.06 33.31
C HIS A 25 -21.38 -0.52 31.85
N LEU A 26 -21.54 0.41 30.90
CA LEU A 26 -21.44 0.09 29.47
C LEU A 26 -20.12 -0.62 29.17
N VAL A 27 -20.20 -1.69 28.40
CA VAL A 27 -19.04 -2.48 27.99
C VAL A 27 -18.22 -1.79 26.90
N VAL A 28 -18.85 -0.93 26.12
CA VAL A 28 -18.20 -0.11 25.09
C VAL A 28 -17.54 1.09 25.77
N PRO A 29 -16.25 1.36 25.54
CA PRO A 29 -15.61 2.59 25.98
C PRO A 29 -16.39 3.80 25.47
N THR A 30 -16.86 4.63 26.40
CA THR A 30 -17.69 5.79 26.08
C THR A 30 -17.35 6.92 27.04
N PHE A 31 -17.13 8.09 26.47
CA PHE A 31 -17.03 9.32 27.23
C PHE A 31 -17.92 10.41 26.64
N VAL A 32 -18.27 11.38 27.48
CA VAL A 32 -19.17 12.47 27.13
C VAL A 32 -18.51 13.78 27.52
N ILE A 33 -18.55 14.77 26.64
CA ILE A 33 -18.08 16.13 26.92
C ILE A 33 -19.24 17.12 26.90
N ASP A 34 -19.14 18.18 27.70
CA ASP A 34 -20.04 19.33 27.67
C ASP A 34 -19.69 20.27 26.48
N PRO A 35 -20.49 21.33 26.20
CA PRO A 35 -20.22 22.26 25.10
C PRO A 35 -18.94 23.08 25.30
N LYS A 36 -18.39 23.10 26.52
CA LYS A 36 -17.08 23.70 26.85
C LYS A 36 -15.94 22.69 26.70
N ARG A 37 -16.22 21.49 26.17
CA ARG A 37 -15.30 20.37 25.94
C ARG A 37 -14.69 19.82 27.22
N ARG A 38 -15.42 19.88 28.32
CA ARG A 38 -15.04 19.24 29.58
C ARG A 38 -15.69 17.87 29.69
N VAL A 39 -14.94 16.87 30.10
CA VAL A 39 -15.44 15.51 30.30
C VAL A 39 -16.47 15.48 31.43
N VAL A 40 -17.67 15.03 31.13
CA VAL A 40 -18.78 14.84 32.09
C VAL A 40 -18.90 13.37 32.48
N ILE A 41 -18.69 12.47 31.52
CA ILE A 41 -18.74 11.03 31.74
C ILE A 41 -17.45 10.42 31.19
N TRP A 42 -16.82 9.58 32.00
CA TRP A 42 -15.76 8.67 31.60
C TRP A 42 -16.11 7.31 32.19
N ASN A 43 -16.50 6.35 31.37
CA ASN A 43 -17.00 5.07 31.88
C ASN A 43 -15.85 4.10 32.22
N ARG A 44 -16.18 3.02 32.94
CA ARG A 44 -15.19 2.00 33.32
C ARG A 44 -14.53 1.32 32.13
N ALA A 45 -15.19 1.27 30.98
CA ALA A 45 -14.60 0.71 29.77
C ALA A 45 -13.49 1.62 29.20
N CYS A 46 -13.64 2.95 29.26
CA CYS A 46 -12.55 3.88 28.94
C CYS A 46 -11.37 3.77 29.91
N GLU A 47 -11.62 3.60 31.22
CA GLU A 47 -10.55 3.39 32.20
C GLU A 47 -9.74 2.12 31.88
N ARG A 48 -10.41 1.01 31.53
CA ARG A 48 -9.75 -0.23 31.13
C ARG A 48 -8.98 -0.11 29.81
N LEU A 49 -9.56 0.59 28.83
CA LEU A 49 -8.95 0.75 27.51
C LEU A 49 -7.66 1.60 27.59
N THR A 50 -7.68 2.67 28.38
CA THR A 50 -6.62 3.70 28.37
C THR A 50 -5.70 3.67 29.58
N GLY A 51 -6.11 3.01 30.67
CA GLY A 51 -5.43 3.06 31.98
C GLY A 51 -5.64 4.38 32.74
N VAL A 52 -6.37 5.35 32.18
CA VAL A 52 -6.63 6.66 32.79
C VAL A 52 -7.92 6.59 33.61
N ALA A 53 -7.83 6.92 34.90
CA ALA A 53 -8.99 6.91 35.79
C ALA A 53 -9.91 8.10 35.48
N ALA A 54 -11.21 7.91 35.68
CA ALA A 54 -12.22 8.94 35.47
C ALA A 54 -11.92 10.21 36.28
N SER A 55 -11.38 10.07 37.50
CA SER A 55 -10.99 11.19 38.36
C SER A 55 -9.85 12.05 37.79
N GLU A 56 -9.06 11.55 36.85
CA GLU A 56 -7.97 12.30 36.21
C GLU A 56 -8.47 13.22 35.09
N VAL A 57 -9.62 12.90 34.48
CA VAL A 57 -10.11 13.57 33.27
C VAL A 57 -11.45 14.29 33.46
N ILE A 58 -12.33 13.82 34.35
CA ILE A 58 -13.64 14.44 34.60
C ILE A 58 -13.46 15.91 35.01
N GLY A 59 -14.27 16.79 34.39
CA GLY A 59 -14.23 18.24 34.59
C GLY A 59 -13.12 18.96 33.83
N THR A 60 -12.22 18.22 33.18
CA THR A 60 -11.10 18.78 32.39
C THR A 60 -11.36 18.64 30.89
N ASN A 61 -10.53 19.29 30.07
CA ASN A 61 -10.49 19.13 28.61
C ASN A 61 -9.21 18.39 28.15
N LYS A 62 -8.67 17.52 29.01
CA LYS A 62 -7.40 16.81 28.80
C LYS A 62 -7.57 15.34 28.42
N HIS A 63 -8.78 14.90 28.06
CA HIS A 63 -9.07 13.53 27.64
C HIS A 63 -8.19 13.05 26.48
N TRP A 64 -7.71 13.94 25.61
CA TRP A 64 -6.74 13.61 24.55
C TRP A 64 -5.49 12.87 25.06
N GLN A 65 -5.06 13.13 26.30
CA GLN A 65 -3.88 12.49 26.91
C GLN A 65 -4.06 10.98 27.12
N ALA A 66 -5.31 10.51 27.15
CA ALA A 66 -5.60 9.09 27.25
C ALA A 66 -5.33 8.36 25.93
N PHE A 67 -5.31 9.05 24.79
CA PHE A 67 -5.25 8.44 23.46
C PHE A 67 -3.99 8.83 22.65
N TYR A 68 -3.37 9.98 22.96
CA TYR A 68 -2.30 10.59 22.15
C TYR A 68 -1.15 11.11 23.01
N GLU A 69 0.07 11.04 22.48
CA GLU A 69 1.28 11.61 23.11
C GLU A 69 1.31 13.15 23.02
N THR A 70 0.88 13.70 21.90
CA THR A 70 0.86 15.14 21.64
C THR A 70 -0.54 15.71 21.73
N ARG A 71 -0.63 16.98 22.12
CA ARG A 71 -1.91 17.66 22.28
C ARG A 71 -2.60 17.82 20.92
N ARG A 72 -3.78 17.22 20.79
CA ARG A 72 -4.67 17.37 19.63
C ARG A 72 -6.14 17.20 20.07
N PRO A 73 -7.12 17.73 19.31
CA PRO A 73 -8.53 17.46 19.56
C PRO A 73 -8.88 15.98 19.34
N CYS A 74 -9.73 15.43 20.19
CA CYS A 74 -10.45 14.18 19.91
C CYS A 74 -11.61 14.47 18.93
N LEU A 75 -12.23 13.42 18.40
CA LEU A 75 -13.34 13.57 17.45
C LEU A 75 -14.49 14.37 18.09
N ALA A 76 -14.82 14.08 19.35
CA ALA A 76 -15.81 14.79 20.14
C ALA A 76 -15.56 16.30 20.21
N ASP A 77 -14.29 16.73 20.35
CA ASP A 77 -13.94 18.15 20.38
C ASP A 77 -14.29 18.83 19.05
N LEU A 78 -13.99 18.17 17.92
CA LEU A 78 -14.28 18.70 16.59
C LEU A 78 -15.79 18.79 16.33
N VAL A 79 -16.54 17.79 16.80
CA VAL A 79 -18.01 17.81 16.75
C VAL A 79 -18.59 18.91 17.63
N ALA A 80 -18.08 19.09 18.86
CA ALA A 80 -18.54 20.14 19.76
C ALA A 80 -18.22 21.56 19.25
N LEU A 81 -17.17 21.71 18.46
CA LEU A 81 -16.79 22.97 17.82
C LEU A 81 -17.50 23.22 16.49
N ASP A 82 -18.24 22.22 15.98
CA ASP A 82 -18.84 22.21 14.64
C ASP A 82 -17.80 22.50 13.54
N ARG A 83 -16.66 21.77 13.58
CA ARG A 83 -15.52 21.94 12.65
C ARG A 83 -15.16 20.68 11.88
N PRO A 84 -16.06 20.13 11.05
CA PRO A 84 -15.78 18.93 10.27
C PRO A 84 -14.69 19.13 9.21
N GLU A 85 -14.43 20.36 8.78
CA GLU A 85 -13.37 20.71 7.83
C GLU A 85 -11.95 20.40 8.35
N GLN A 86 -11.78 20.27 9.68
CA GLN A 86 -10.50 19.94 10.31
C GLN A 86 -10.25 18.43 10.42
N LEU A 87 -11.24 17.58 10.12
CA LEU A 87 -11.08 16.12 10.18
C LEU A 87 -9.88 15.58 9.38
N PRO A 88 -9.61 16.05 8.14
CA PRO A 88 -8.49 15.54 7.34
C PRO A 88 -7.11 15.84 7.96
N GLU A 89 -7.00 16.83 8.85
CA GLU A 89 -5.75 17.17 9.55
C GLU A 89 -5.38 16.11 10.60
N PHE A 90 -6.39 15.36 11.07
CA PHE A 90 -6.30 14.54 12.27
C PHE A 90 -6.59 13.05 12.02
N TYR A 91 -7.41 12.74 11.00
CA TYR A 91 -7.88 11.38 10.71
C TYR A 91 -7.75 11.11 9.20
N SER A 92 -7.14 9.98 8.86
CA SER A 92 -6.99 9.53 7.46
C SER A 92 -8.23 8.83 6.92
N GLU A 93 -9.00 8.19 7.80
CA GLU A 93 -10.25 7.50 7.48
C GLU A 93 -11.36 8.17 8.30
N TYR A 94 -12.31 8.84 7.65
CA TYR A 94 -13.42 9.54 8.31
C TYR A 94 -14.66 9.64 7.41
N GLY A 95 -15.82 9.85 8.02
CA GLY A 95 -17.09 10.03 7.31
C GLY A 95 -18.20 10.58 8.20
N ALA A 96 -19.22 11.16 7.58
CA ALA A 96 -20.46 11.53 8.27
C ALA A 96 -21.34 10.30 8.48
N ARG A 97 -21.99 10.18 9.64
CA ARG A 97 -22.96 9.10 9.90
C ARG A 97 -24.38 9.48 9.48
N GLY A 98 -24.90 8.75 8.49
CA GLY A 98 -26.30 8.80 8.05
C GLY A 98 -26.67 10.04 7.22
N HIS A 99 -27.83 10.00 6.55
CA HIS A 99 -28.36 11.11 5.74
C HIS A 99 -28.81 12.34 6.56
N ASN A 100 -28.81 12.26 7.90
CA ASN A 100 -29.34 13.30 8.79
C ASN A 100 -28.28 13.95 9.70
N GLY A 101 -26.98 13.70 9.50
CA GLY A 101 -25.91 14.47 10.14
C GLY A 101 -25.81 14.34 11.68
N LEU A 102 -26.21 13.20 12.26
CA LEU A 102 -26.22 13.01 13.73
C LEU A 102 -24.83 12.69 14.33
N GLY A 103 -23.75 12.87 13.58
CA GLY A 103 -22.38 12.66 14.07
C GLY A 103 -21.36 12.30 12.99
N PHE A 104 -20.14 12.08 13.44
CA PHE A 104 -18.99 11.71 12.62
C PHE A 104 -18.39 10.39 13.10
N SER A 105 -17.84 9.64 12.17
CA SER A 105 -17.03 8.45 12.44
C SER A 105 -15.63 8.66 11.88
N ALA A 106 -14.62 8.16 12.59
CA ALA A 106 -13.23 8.15 12.16
C ALA A 106 -12.50 6.90 12.63
N GLU A 107 -11.43 6.51 11.93
CA GLU A 107 -10.56 5.42 12.33
C GLU A 107 -9.10 5.87 12.35
N ASN A 108 -8.38 5.52 13.41
CA ASN A 108 -6.95 5.81 13.51
C ASN A 108 -6.23 4.98 14.57
N TRP A 109 -4.90 4.96 14.46
CA TRP A 109 -4.04 4.45 15.53
C TRP A 109 -3.99 5.44 16.69
N CYS A 110 -4.18 4.92 17.90
CA CYS A 110 -4.05 5.61 19.18
C CYS A 110 -3.05 4.86 20.06
N VAL A 111 -2.30 5.56 20.91
CA VAL A 111 -1.08 5.03 21.55
C VAL A 111 -1.21 4.67 23.04
N MET A 112 -2.38 4.90 23.65
CA MET A 112 -2.68 4.72 25.08
C MET A 112 -1.45 5.00 25.98
N PRO A 113 -1.00 6.26 26.10
CA PRO A 113 0.32 6.60 26.64
C PRO A 113 0.63 5.99 28.03
N LYS A 114 -0.39 5.85 28.90
CA LYS A 114 -0.23 5.30 30.25
C LYS A 114 0.00 3.79 30.27
N LEU A 115 -0.48 3.08 29.25
CA LEU A 115 -0.29 1.63 29.10
C LEU A 115 0.87 1.27 28.16
N GLY A 116 1.36 2.23 27.36
CA GLY A 116 2.40 1.98 26.37
C GLY A 116 1.95 1.05 25.22
N SER A 117 0.64 0.97 24.96
CA SER A 117 0.04 0.07 23.99
C SER A 117 -0.61 0.84 22.85
N GLN A 118 -0.36 0.43 21.61
CA GLN A 118 -0.99 1.03 20.44
C GLN A 118 -2.19 0.21 19.99
N LEU A 119 -3.35 0.87 19.84
CA LEU A 119 -4.61 0.29 19.37
C LEU A 119 -5.11 1.02 18.14
N TYR A 120 -5.72 0.29 17.20
CA TYR A 120 -6.46 0.88 16.10
C TYR A 120 -7.92 1.02 16.52
N LEU A 121 -8.39 2.26 16.66
CA LEU A 121 -9.73 2.55 17.17
C LEU A 121 -10.63 3.06 16.05
N ALA A 122 -11.82 2.46 15.95
CA ALA A 122 -12.96 3.08 15.30
C ALA A 122 -13.70 3.95 16.33
N ILE A 123 -13.89 5.22 15.98
CA ILE A 123 -14.36 6.29 16.85
C ILE A 123 -15.65 6.84 16.25
N ASP A 124 -16.69 6.90 17.05
CA ASP A 124 -17.96 7.53 16.68
C ASP A 124 -18.26 8.64 17.66
N ALA A 125 -18.49 9.86 17.16
CA ALA A 125 -18.89 11.01 17.97
C ALA A 125 -20.21 11.61 17.47
N GLY A 126 -21.16 11.83 18.38
CA GLY A 126 -22.48 12.38 18.07
C GLY A 126 -22.89 13.49 19.04
N PRO A 127 -23.40 14.63 18.54
CA PRO A 127 -23.92 15.69 19.39
C PRO A 127 -25.31 15.32 19.95
N ILE A 128 -25.56 15.73 21.19
CA ILE A 128 -26.85 15.67 21.87
C ILE A 128 -27.35 17.09 22.02
N HIS A 129 -28.57 17.34 21.54
CA HIS A 129 -29.22 18.64 21.61
C HIS A 129 -30.42 18.63 22.56
N ASP A 130 -30.78 19.79 23.09
CA ASP A 130 -32.05 19.99 23.79
C ASP A 130 -33.22 20.12 22.79
N GLU A 131 -34.44 20.23 23.31
CA GLU A 131 -35.64 20.43 22.49
C GLU A 131 -35.60 21.73 21.67
N ALA A 132 -34.78 22.71 22.08
CA ALA A 132 -34.58 23.97 21.37
C ALA A 132 -33.44 23.91 20.33
N GLY A 133 -32.74 22.78 20.20
CA GLY A 133 -31.64 22.58 19.27
C GLY A 133 -30.27 23.05 19.77
N HIS A 134 -30.13 23.45 21.03
CA HIS A 134 -28.82 23.81 21.59
C HIS A 134 -28.03 22.56 21.96
N LEU A 135 -26.73 22.57 21.66
CA LEU A 135 -25.82 21.49 22.04
C LEU A 135 -25.75 21.37 23.57
N ILE A 136 -26.12 20.20 24.10
CA ILE A 136 -25.98 19.85 25.53
C ILE A 136 -24.69 19.09 25.77
N ALA A 137 -24.35 18.15 24.87
CA ALA A 137 -23.21 17.27 25.06
C ALA A 137 -22.76 16.65 23.74
N VAL A 138 -21.56 16.08 23.71
CA VAL A 138 -21.11 15.19 22.64
C VAL A 138 -20.70 13.87 23.26
N VAL A 139 -21.24 12.77 22.74
CA VAL A 139 -20.89 11.40 23.15
C VAL A 139 -19.88 10.86 22.15
N GLU A 140 -18.77 10.32 22.64
CA GLU A 140 -17.81 9.58 21.84
C GLU A 140 -17.71 8.14 22.33
N THR A 141 -17.80 7.20 21.39
CA THR A 141 -17.63 5.77 21.64
C THR A 141 -16.46 5.24 20.85
N LEU A 142 -15.76 4.26 21.42
CA LEU A 142 -14.56 3.69 20.83
C LEU A 142 -14.71 2.18 20.68
N ARG A 143 -14.22 1.64 19.57
CA ARG A 143 -14.14 0.21 19.32
C ARG A 143 -12.73 -0.15 18.89
N ASP A 144 -12.15 -1.11 19.59
CA ASP A 144 -10.87 -1.68 19.22
C ASP A 144 -11.03 -2.57 17.98
N LEU A 145 -10.39 -2.18 16.89
CA LEU A 145 -10.30 -2.92 15.63
C LEU A 145 -8.86 -3.35 15.33
N THR A 146 -7.97 -3.38 16.33
CA THR A 146 -6.54 -3.65 16.17
C THR A 146 -6.28 -4.98 15.45
N ASP A 147 -6.91 -6.06 15.89
CA ASP A 147 -6.70 -7.38 15.30
C ASP A 147 -7.19 -7.44 13.85
N GLN A 148 -8.33 -6.81 13.56
CA GLN A 148 -8.87 -6.71 12.21
C GLN A 148 -7.94 -5.89 11.30
N LYS A 149 -7.48 -4.71 11.75
CA LYS A 149 -6.59 -3.87 10.95
C LYS A 149 -5.22 -4.52 10.73
N ARG A 150 -4.68 -5.21 11.73
CA ARG A 150 -3.44 -6.00 11.59
C ARG A 150 -3.62 -7.15 10.60
N ALA A 151 -4.73 -7.87 10.67
CA ALA A 151 -5.04 -8.92 9.71
C ALA A 151 -5.21 -8.37 8.28
N GLU A 152 -5.88 -7.23 8.13
CA GLU A 152 -6.03 -6.54 6.84
C GLU A 152 -4.67 -6.10 6.28
N MET A 153 -3.81 -5.49 7.11
CA MET A 153 -2.45 -5.10 6.71
C MET A 153 -1.60 -6.32 6.33
N ALA A 154 -1.62 -7.39 7.12
CA ALA A 154 -0.89 -8.62 6.82
C ALA A 154 -1.41 -9.29 5.55
N LEU A 155 -2.73 -9.31 5.33
CA LEU A 155 -3.34 -9.83 4.10
C LEU A 155 -2.91 -9.00 2.89
N LYS A 156 -2.83 -7.66 3.03
CA LYS A 156 -2.34 -6.77 1.98
C LYS A 156 -0.86 -7.00 1.66
N GLU A 157 -0.02 -7.22 2.67
CA GLU A 157 1.39 -7.59 2.47
C GLU A 157 1.52 -8.94 1.75
N LEU A 158 0.82 -9.98 2.22
CA LEU A 158 0.79 -11.29 1.55
C LEU A 158 0.24 -11.20 0.12
N ALA A 159 -0.75 -10.34 -0.11
CA ALA A 159 -1.34 -10.14 -1.44
C ALA A 159 -0.42 -9.37 -2.40
N THR A 160 0.65 -8.73 -1.93
CA THR A 160 1.55 -7.89 -2.73
C THR A 160 2.96 -8.45 -2.88
N LYS A 161 3.31 -9.49 -2.13
CA LYS A 161 4.63 -10.17 -2.20
C LYS A 161 4.55 -11.53 -2.88
N ASP A 162 5.67 -11.95 -3.48
CA ASP A 162 5.89 -13.29 -3.99
C ASP A 162 6.42 -14.20 -2.88
N GLY A 163 5.75 -15.32 -2.65
CA GLY A 163 6.05 -16.22 -1.52
C GLY A 163 7.39 -16.95 -1.61
N LEU A 164 8.00 -17.04 -2.80
CA LEU A 164 9.31 -17.70 -2.96
C LEU A 164 10.48 -16.74 -2.73
N THR A 165 10.38 -15.55 -3.31
CA THR A 165 11.50 -14.60 -3.44
C THR A 165 11.41 -13.42 -2.47
N GLY A 166 10.23 -13.14 -1.90
CA GLY A 166 9.99 -11.97 -1.05
C GLY A 166 9.95 -10.63 -1.81
N LEU A 167 10.15 -10.65 -3.13
CA LEU A 167 9.93 -9.48 -3.98
C LEU A 167 8.44 -9.15 -4.08
N SER A 168 8.11 -8.01 -4.68
CA SER A 168 6.72 -7.73 -5.04
C SER A 168 6.22 -8.76 -6.05
N ASN A 169 4.93 -9.10 -6.02
CA ASN A 169 4.34 -9.99 -7.02
C ASN A 169 3.82 -9.19 -8.22
N ARG A 170 3.35 -9.91 -9.26
CA ARG A 170 2.76 -9.31 -10.46
C ARG A 170 1.63 -8.32 -10.16
N ARG A 171 0.73 -8.63 -9.22
CA ARG A 171 -0.37 -7.74 -8.86
C ARG A 171 0.14 -6.41 -8.32
N ALA A 172 1.16 -6.44 -7.46
CA ALA A 172 1.79 -5.23 -6.93
C ALA A 172 2.53 -4.45 -8.02
N PHE A 173 3.18 -5.15 -8.96
CA PHE A 173 3.77 -4.54 -10.15
C PHE A 173 2.73 -3.79 -10.99
N ASP A 174 1.62 -4.42 -11.35
CA ASP A 174 0.57 -3.82 -12.18
C ASP A 174 -0.03 -2.57 -11.49
N GLN A 175 -0.25 -2.62 -10.18
CA GLN A 175 -0.74 -1.48 -9.40
C GLN A 175 0.26 -0.31 -9.34
N MET A 176 1.53 -0.61 -9.07
CA MET A 176 2.59 0.39 -9.03
C MET A 176 2.78 1.03 -10.40
N LEU A 177 2.77 0.23 -11.47
CA LEU A 177 2.91 0.72 -12.85
C LEU A 177 1.86 1.78 -13.18
N MET A 178 0.59 1.54 -12.84
CA MET A 178 -0.47 2.52 -13.08
C MET A 178 -0.29 3.81 -12.26
N SER A 179 0.10 3.69 -10.99
CA SER A 179 0.36 4.84 -10.13
C SER A 179 1.54 5.68 -10.63
N GLU A 180 2.63 5.02 -11.00
CA GLU A 180 3.87 5.62 -11.46
C GLU A 180 3.71 6.26 -12.84
N TRP A 181 2.95 5.64 -13.73
CA TRP A 181 2.58 6.22 -15.02
C TRP A 181 1.84 7.55 -14.84
N ALA A 182 0.81 7.56 -13.98
CA ALA A 182 0.05 8.79 -13.69
C ALA A 182 0.91 9.87 -13.02
N ARG A 183 1.90 9.48 -12.20
CA ARG A 183 2.86 10.43 -11.61
C ARG A 183 3.79 11.00 -12.68
N ALA A 184 4.44 10.14 -13.46
CA ALA A 184 5.38 10.50 -14.51
C ALA A 184 4.74 11.43 -15.55
N GLN A 185 3.47 11.19 -15.90
CA GLN A 185 2.68 12.08 -16.75
C GLN A 185 2.50 13.47 -16.12
N ARG A 186 2.15 13.57 -14.84
CA ARG A 186 2.00 14.88 -14.16
C ARG A 186 3.34 15.62 -14.00
N THR A 187 4.42 14.90 -13.76
CA THR A 187 5.74 15.48 -13.53
C THR A 187 6.56 15.68 -14.80
N GLN A 188 6.09 15.16 -15.95
CA GLN A 188 6.81 15.15 -17.22
C GLN A 188 8.24 14.60 -17.08
N LYS A 189 8.36 13.48 -16.36
CA LYS A 189 9.64 12.79 -16.12
C LYS A 189 9.63 11.40 -16.76
N PRO A 190 10.80 10.88 -17.18
CA PRO A 190 10.88 9.55 -17.74
C PRO A 190 10.64 8.47 -16.69
N MET A 191 10.18 7.31 -17.12
CA MET A 191 10.20 6.09 -16.33
C MET A 191 10.68 4.92 -17.18
N ALA A 192 11.46 4.04 -16.58
CA ALA A 192 11.96 2.84 -17.23
C ALA A 192 11.32 1.57 -16.68
N LEU A 193 11.08 0.61 -17.57
CA LEU A 193 10.65 -0.75 -17.26
C LEU A 193 11.70 -1.75 -17.75
N LEU A 194 11.96 -2.73 -16.90
CA LEU A 194 12.85 -3.85 -17.21
C LEU A 194 12.04 -5.13 -17.11
N PHE A 195 12.14 -6.00 -18.11
CA PHE A 195 11.76 -7.41 -18.01
C PHE A 195 13.00 -8.29 -18.09
N VAL A 196 13.20 -9.08 -17.05
CA VAL A 196 14.37 -9.92 -16.82
C VAL A 196 13.92 -11.38 -16.84
N ASP A 197 14.61 -12.23 -17.59
CA ASP A 197 14.35 -13.66 -17.65
C ASP A 197 15.61 -14.45 -17.31
N VAL A 198 15.46 -15.50 -16.50
CA VAL A 198 16.56 -16.44 -16.23
C VAL A 198 16.71 -17.38 -17.41
N ASP A 199 17.84 -17.26 -18.12
CA ASP A 199 18.09 -18.00 -19.35
C ASP A 199 18.07 -19.51 -19.09
N HIS A 200 17.36 -20.23 -19.96
CA HIS A 200 17.31 -21.69 -19.96
C HIS A 200 16.82 -22.31 -18.63
N PHE A 201 16.07 -21.57 -17.81
CA PHE A 201 15.66 -22.02 -16.46
C PHE A 201 14.90 -23.35 -16.44
N LYS A 202 14.09 -23.65 -17.45
CA LYS A 202 13.47 -24.97 -17.59
C LYS A 202 14.50 -26.10 -17.65
N LEU A 203 15.56 -25.95 -18.46
CA LEU A 203 16.63 -26.94 -18.56
C LEU A 203 17.41 -27.06 -17.24
N PHE A 204 17.55 -25.95 -16.51
CA PHE A 204 18.15 -25.95 -15.18
C PHE A 204 17.32 -26.81 -14.20
N ASN A 205 16.00 -26.59 -14.16
CA ASN A 205 15.09 -27.38 -13.33
C ASN A 205 15.05 -28.86 -13.73
N ASP A 206 15.02 -29.15 -15.02
CA ASP A 206 15.04 -30.53 -15.53
C ASP A 206 16.33 -31.27 -15.11
N ARG A 207 17.44 -30.53 -14.94
CA ARG A 207 18.74 -31.09 -14.53
C ARG A 207 18.91 -31.22 -13.02
N HIS A 208 18.51 -30.20 -12.26
CA HIS A 208 18.85 -30.07 -10.82
C HIS A 208 17.63 -30.21 -9.89
N GLY A 209 16.43 -30.35 -10.45
CA GLY A 209 15.18 -30.39 -9.71
C GLY A 209 14.67 -29.02 -9.29
N HIS A 210 13.37 -28.95 -8.98
CA HIS A 210 12.68 -27.70 -8.64
C HIS A 210 13.20 -27.02 -7.37
N GLN A 211 13.66 -27.78 -6.38
CA GLN A 211 14.21 -27.19 -5.14
C GLN A 211 15.48 -26.36 -5.42
N SER A 212 16.38 -26.88 -6.26
CA SER A 212 17.57 -26.14 -6.71
C SER A 212 17.17 -24.93 -7.58
N GLY A 213 16.12 -25.09 -8.38
CA GLY A 213 15.49 -23.98 -9.13
C GLY A 213 15.03 -22.84 -8.23
N ASP A 214 14.33 -23.18 -7.15
CA ASP A 214 13.84 -22.22 -6.16
C ASP A 214 14.99 -21.48 -5.48
N GLU A 215 16.08 -22.18 -5.14
CA GLU A 215 17.31 -21.57 -4.62
C GLU A 215 17.96 -20.62 -5.62
N CYS A 216 18.03 -21.02 -6.90
CA CYS A 216 18.51 -20.16 -7.98
C CYS A 216 17.66 -18.88 -8.11
N LEU A 217 16.34 -19.00 -8.09
CA LEU A 217 15.44 -17.84 -8.16
C LEU A 217 15.58 -16.92 -6.95
N ARG A 218 15.77 -17.46 -5.74
CA ARG A 218 16.07 -16.64 -4.55
C ARG A 218 17.39 -15.90 -4.67
N ALA A 219 18.42 -16.52 -5.25
CA ALA A 219 19.71 -15.89 -5.47
C ALA A 219 19.61 -14.75 -6.49
N VAL A 220 18.92 -14.97 -7.62
CA VAL A 220 18.64 -13.93 -8.63
C VAL A 220 17.81 -12.80 -8.02
N ALA A 221 16.76 -13.13 -7.28
CA ALA A 221 15.92 -12.13 -6.59
C ALA A 221 16.73 -11.27 -5.62
N SER A 222 17.67 -11.86 -4.87
CA SER A 222 18.56 -11.11 -3.98
C SER A 222 19.41 -10.11 -4.76
N VAL A 223 19.94 -10.49 -5.93
CA VAL A 223 20.68 -9.56 -6.80
C VAL A 223 19.76 -8.45 -7.29
N VAL A 224 18.61 -8.78 -7.90
CA VAL A 224 17.65 -7.79 -8.43
C VAL A 224 17.23 -6.79 -7.35
N SER A 225 16.94 -7.26 -6.14
CA SER A 225 16.51 -6.39 -5.02
C SER A 225 17.55 -5.33 -4.63
N ARG A 226 18.85 -5.63 -4.78
CA ARG A 226 19.95 -4.71 -4.40
C ARG A 226 20.13 -3.57 -5.40
N HIS A 227 19.49 -3.65 -6.57
CA HIS A 227 19.54 -2.60 -7.59
C HIS A 227 18.27 -1.74 -7.62
N ALA A 228 17.19 -2.16 -6.95
CA ALA A 228 15.99 -1.35 -6.70
C ALA A 228 16.07 -0.69 -5.32
N VAL A 229 16.90 0.35 -5.20
CA VAL A 229 17.28 0.94 -3.90
C VAL A 229 16.59 2.26 -3.58
N ARG A 230 16.02 2.94 -4.57
CA ARG A 230 15.34 4.22 -4.34
C ARG A 230 13.95 3.96 -3.77
N PRO A 231 13.39 4.89 -2.97
CA PRO A 231 12.06 4.72 -2.35
C PRO A 231 10.92 4.40 -3.31
N LEU A 232 11.06 4.74 -4.59
CA LEU A 232 10.05 4.55 -5.63
C LEU A 232 10.42 3.44 -6.62
N ASP A 233 11.61 2.84 -6.51
CA ASP A 233 11.96 1.69 -7.33
C ASP A 233 11.14 0.48 -6.86
N LEU A 234 10.69 -0.34 -7.82
CA LEU A 234 10.01 -1.59 -7.53
C LEU A 234 10.78 -2.74 -8.20
N ALA A 235 11.11 -3.76 -7.43
CA ALA A 235 11.51 -5.07 -7.94
C ALA A 235 10.42 -6.10 -7.67
N SER A 236 10.09 -6.89 -8.69
CA SER A 236 9.03 -7.88 -8.63
C SER A 236 9.40 -9.19 -9.31
N ARG A 237 8.82 -10.30 -8.84
CA ARG A 237 8.75 -11.54 -9.62
C ARG A 237 7.45 -11.50 -10.42
N TYR A 238 7.57 -11.41 -11.73
CA TYR A 238 6.44 -11.23 -12.64
C TYR A 238 5.70 -12.56 -12.88
N GLY A 239 6.43 -13.67 -12.94
CA GLY A 239 5.88 -15.02 -13.03
C GLY A 239 6.94 -16.05 -13.41
N GLY A 240 6.86 -17.27 -12.90
CA GLY A 240 7.84 -18.32 -13.22
C GLY A 240 9.28 -17.88 -12.93
N GLU A 241 10.10 -17.79 -13.96
CA GLU A 241 11.49 -17.33 -13.96
C GLU A 241 11.68 -15.84 -14.30
N GLU A 242 10.58 -15.11 -14.51
CA GLU A 242 10.58 -13.72 -14.95
C GLU A 242 10.52 -12.75 -13.77
N PHE A 243 11.36 -11.74 -13.83
CA PHE A 243 11.39 -10.60 -12.92
C PHE A 243 11.10 -9.31 -13.68
N ALA A 244 10.54 -8.32 -12.99
CA ALA A 244 10.28 -7.02 -13.57
C ALA A 244 10.65 -5.91 -12.60
N LEU A 245 11.21 -4.81 -13.14
CA LEU A 245 11.51 -3.61 -12.39
C LEU A 245 10.79 -2.39 -12.96
N ILE A 246 10.33 -1.53 -12.06
CA ILE A 246 9.84 -0.19 -12.36
C ILE A 246 10.85 0.79 -11.76
N LEU A 247 11.46 1.61 -12.61
CA LEU A 247 12.51 2.57 -12.24
C LEU A 247 12.04 3.99 -12.62
N PRO A 248 11.43 4.71 -11.67
CA PRO A 248 10.89 6.03 -11.96
C PRO A 248 12.00 7.09 -12.06
N ASP A 249 11.71 8.16 -12.81
CA ASP A 249 12.63 9.27 -13.07
C ASP A 249 13.96 8.80 -13.69
N MET A 250 13.89 7.82 -14.60
CA MET A 250 15.04 7.17 -15.22
C MET A 250 14.86 7.02 -16.73
N ASP A 251 15.89 7.39 -17.49
CA ASP A 251 15.94 7.26 -18.95
C ASP A 251 16.49 5.88 -19.40
N CYS A 252 16.49 5.58 -20.71
CA CYS A 252 16.91 4.25 -21.18
C CYS A 252 18.40 4.00 -20.91
N ASP A 253 19.27 5.00 -21.02
CA ASP A 253 20.71 4.81 -20.85
C ASP A 253 21.07 4.48 -19.40
N ALA A 254 20.52 5.21 -18.43
CA ALA A 254 20.68 4.90 -17.01
C ALA A 254 20.06 3.54 -16.65
N ALA A 255 18.88 3.23 -17.19
CA ALA A 255 18.24 1.94 -16.98
C ALA A 255 19.09 0.78 -17.56
N CYS A 256 19.68 0.95 -18.74
CA CYS A 256 20.59 -0.02 -19.34
C CYS A 256 21.83 -0.28 -18.48
N ALA A 257 22.41 0.78 -17.88
CA ALA A 257 23.58 0.64 -17.01
C ALA A 257 23.26 -0.24 -15.78
N ILE A 258 22.17 0.07 -15.07
CA ILE A 258 21.72 -0.72 -13.91
C ILE A 258 21.39 -2.15 -14.34
N THR A 259 20.79 -2.32 -15.53
CA THR A 259 20.45 -3.64 -16.04
C THR A 259 21.67 -4.50 -16.33
N ASP A 260 22.72 -3.91 -16.91
CA ASP A 260 23.95 -4.64 -17.18
C ASP A 260 24.69 -5.00 -15.89
N GLU A 261 24.63 -4.13 -14.86
CA GLU A 261 25.10 -4.46 -13.52
C GLU A 261 24.36 -5.66 -12.93
N ILE A 262 23.02 -5.71 -12.99
CA ILE A 262 22.22 -6.86 -12.54
C ILE A 262 22.66 -8.14 -13.27
N ARG A 263 22.78 -8.08 -14.60
CA ARG A 263 23.21 -9.21 -15.43
C ARG A 263 24.60 -9.71 -15.02
N CYS A 264 25.56 -8.81 -14.88
CA CYS A 264 26.92 -9.13 -14.46
C CYS A 264 26.98 -9.69 -13.04
N ALA A 265 26.19 -9.15 -12.12
CA ALA A 265 26.12 -9.59 -10.74
C ALA A 265 25.58 -11.03 -10.64
N VAL A 266 24.55 -11.40 -11.40
CA VAL A 266 24.08 -12.79 -11.48
C VAL A 266 25.15 -13.71 -12.07
N MET A 267 25.82 -13.30 -13.15
CA MET A 267 26.91 -14.09 -13.74
C MET A 267 28.06 -14.31 -12.73
N THR A 268 28.32 -13.33 -11.86
CA THR A 268 29.34 -13.40 -10.81
C THR A 268 29.00 -14.39 -9.69
N LEU A 269 27.72 -14.75 -9.50
CA LEU A 269 27.34 -15.82 -8.58
C LEU A 269 27.88 -17.19 -9.02
N ARG A 270 28.23 -17.35 -10.30
CA ARG A 270 28.79 -18.58 -10.89
C ARG A 270 27.95 -19.84 -10.59
N ILE A 271 26.63 -19.70 -10.48
CA ILE A 271 25.71 -20.82 -10.31
C ILE A 271 25.85 -21.73 -11.52
N THR A 272 26.34 -22.96 -11.32
CA THR A 272 26.57 -23.92 -12.41
C THR A 272 25.27 -24.30 -13.08
N HIS A 273 25.15 -24.07 -14.39
CA HIS A 273 23.95 -24.47 -15.12
C HIS A 273 23.94 -25.98 -15.41
N GLY A 274 25.03 -26.53 -15.94
CA GLY A 274 25.22 -27.97 -16.13
C GLY A 274 24.28 -28.66 -17.12
N ALA A 275 23.49 -27.92 -17.90
CA ALA A 275 22.63 -28.46 -18.95
C ALA A 275 23.28 -28.25 -20.33
N ILE A 276 23.13 -29.22 -21.22
CA ILE A 276 23.70 -29.16 -22.56
C ILE A 276 23.04 -28.02 -23.34
N GLY A 277 23.87 -27.12 -23.91
CA GLY A 277 23.40 -26.01 -24.74
C GLY A 277 22.98 -24.74 -23.98
N ALA A 278 23.12 -24.70 -22.65
CA ALA A 278 22.77 -23.55 -21.83
C ALA A 278 23.98 -22.72 -21.33
N GLY A 279 25.20 -23.17 -21.62
CA GLY A 279 26.43 -22.58 -21.08
C GLY A 279 26.81 -23.12 -19.70
N ASP A 280 27.92 -22.63 -19.16
CA ASP A 280 28.49 -23.14 -17.89
C ASP A 280 27.76 -22.62 -16.65
N HIS A 281 27.20 -21.41 -16.73
CA HIS A 281 26.59 -20.69 -15.62
C HIS A 281 25.21 -20.15 -15.97
N VAL A 282 24.37 -19.93 -14.95
CA VAL A 282 23.09 -19.24 -15.08
C VAL A 282 23.32 -17.79 -15.51
N THR A 283 22.57 -17.33 -16.52
CA THR A 283 22.63 -15.96 -17.07
C THR A 283 21.24 -15.34 -17.17
N LEU A 284 21.19 -14.05 -17.46
CA LEU A 284 19.95 -13.31 -17.64
C LEU A 284 19.86 -12.71 -19.06
N SER A 285 18.67 -12.80 -19.65
CA SER A 285 18.27 -11.94 -20.77
C SER A 285 17.40 -10.82 -20.23
N VAL A 286 17.64 -9.58 -20.67
CA VAL A 286 16.87 -8.42 -20.18
C VAL A 286 16.42 -7.53 -21.33
N GLY A 287 15.14 -7.18 -21.31
CA GLY A 287 14.54 -6.12 -22.13
C GLY A 287 14.32 -4.86 -21.32
N VAL A 288 14.73 -3.72 -21.87
CA VAL A 288 14.61 -2.40 -21.25
C VAL A 288 13.79 -1.50 -22.15
N ALA A 289 12.87 -0.74 -21.58
CA ALA A 289 12.21 0.35 -22.27
C ALA A 289 12.09 1.55 -21.33
N SER A 290 12.23 2.76 -21.87
CA SER A 290 12.00 4.00 -21.14
C SER A 290 11.06 4.88 -21.94
N HIS A 291 10.22 5.65 -21.25
CA HIS A 291 9.30 6.59 -21.89
C HIS A 291 8.98 7.76 -20.96
N ILE A 292 8.68 8.93 -21.55
CA ILE A 292 8.12 10.08 -20.83
C ILE A 292 6.62 10.11 -21.16
N PRO A 293 5.72 9.75 -20.23
CA PRO A 293 4.30 9.69 -20.52
C PRO A 293 3.70 11.05 -20.90
N GLY A 294 3.10 11.12 -22.08
CA GLY A 294 2.34 12.27 -22.57
C GLY A 294 0.83 12.12 -22.35
N GLU A 295 0.07 13.21 -22.55
CA GLU A 295 -1.39 13.20 -22.43
C GLU A 295 -2.07 12.25 -23.44
N THR A 296 -1.46 12.07 -24.62
CA THR A 296 -2.00 11.25 -25.72
C THR A 296 -1.67 9.77 -25.62
N ASP A 297 -0.81 9.36 -24.68
CA ASP A 297 -0.37 7.96 -24.58
C ASP A 297 -1.43 7.06 -23.93
N GLY A 298 -2.29 7.62 -23.06
CA GLY A 298 -3.40 6.91 -22.42
C GLY A 298 -2.99 5.91 -21.34
N SER A 299 -2.22 4.88 -21.69
CA SER A 299 -1.87 3.76 -20.80
C SER A 299 -0.40 3.32 -20.94
N PRO A 300 0.16 2.62 -19.92
CA PRO A 300 1.52 2.08 -19.98
C PRO A 300 1.70 0.88 -20.91
N ASP A 301 0.66 0.42 -21.62
CA ASP A 301 0.69 -0.82 -22.41
C ASP A 301 1.77 -0.82 -23.51
N ARG A 302 2.00 0.35 -24.13
CA ARG A 302 3.07 0.48 -25.13
C ARG A 302 4.46 0.33 -24.52
N LEU A 303 4.67 0.88 -23.32
CA LEU A 303 5.94 0.77 -22.60
C LEU A 303 6.22 -0.68 -22.20
N LEU A 304 5.19 -1.38 -21.68
CA LEU A 304 5.25 -2.82 -21.40
C LEU A 304 5.60 -3.63 -22.65
N GLY A 305 4.86 -3.42 -23.74
CA GLY A 305 5.09 -4.12 -25.01
C GLY A 305 6.48 -3.87 -25.58
N ALA A 306 7.04 -2.66 -25.41
CA ALA A 306 8.38 -2.34 -25.85
C ALA A 306 9.46 -3.07 -25.03
N ALA A 307 9.30 -3.17 -23.70
CA ALA A 307 10.21 -3.92 -22.85
C ALA A 307 10.17 -5.44 -23.14
N ASP A 308 8.98 -5.99 -23.36
CA ASP A 308 8.78 -7.40 -23.72
C ASP A 308 9.42 -7.74 -25.07
N GLN A 309 9.20 -6.90 -26.09
CA GLN A 309 9.84 -7.08 -27.40
C GLN A 309 11.37 -7.02 -27.32
N ALA A 310 11.91 -6.14 -26.46
CA ALA A 310 13.33 -6.06 -26.22
C ALA A 310 13.86 -7.33 -25.54
N LEU A 311 13.15 -7.88 -24.55
CA LEU A 311 13.50 -9.14 -23.91
C LEU A 311 13.46 -10.31 -24.91
N TYR A 312 12.43 -10.37 -25.74
CA TYR A 312 12.33 -11.37 -26.80
C TYR A 312 13.51 -11.30 -27.77
N ALA A 313 13.92 -10.09 -28.18
CA ALA A 313 15.10 -9.90 -29.00
C ALA A 313 16.38 -10.35 -28.28
N ALA A 314 16.53 -10.05 -26.99
CA ALA A 314 17.67 -10.50 -26.18
C ALA A 314 17.80 -12.03 -26.22
N LYS A 315 16.68 -12.74 -26.02
CA LYS A 315 16.63 -14.20 -26.07
C LYS A 315 17.00 -14.74 -27.46
N ARG A 316 16.54 -14.09 -28.54
CA ARG A 316 16.82 -14.51 -29.92
C ARG A 316 18.25 -14.24 -30.38
N LEU A 317 18.87 -13.18 -29.88
CA LEU A 317 20.23 -12.78 -30.27
C LEU A 317 21.33 -13.53 -29.52
N GLY A 318 20.97 -14.58 -28.77
CA GLY A 318 21.94 -15.45 -28.11
C GLY A 318 21.98 -15.31 -26.58
N ARG A 319 20.97 -14.67 -25.97
CA ARG A 319 20.80 -14.57 -24.51
C ARG A 319 21.97 -13.86 -23.81
N ASN A 320 22.01 -13.91 -22.47
CA ASN A 320 23.01 -13.26 -21.61
C ASN A 320 23.31 -11.81 -22.04
N ARG A 321 22.26 -11.01 -22.23
CA ARG A 321 22.41 -9.63 -22.74
C ARG A 321 21.26 -8.72 -22.36
N VAL A 322 21.53 -7.44 -22.51
CA VAL A 322 20.56 -6.36 -22.35
C VAL A 322 20.20 -5.82 -23.72
N MET A 323 18.90 -5.64 -23.97
CA MET A 323 18.37 -4.98 -25.16
C MET A 323 17.48 -3.81 -24.72
N CYS A 324 17.71 -2.61 -25.26
CA CYS A 324 16.80 -1.47 -25.10
C CYS A 324 15.88 -1.34 -26.33
N SER A 325 14.62 -1.01 -26.09
CA SER A 325 13.62 -0.81 -27.14
C SER A 325 14.02 0.24 -28.17
N GLU A 326 14.67 1.32 -27.74
CA GLU A 326 15.18 2.38 -28.63
C GLU A 326 16.25 1.88 -29.61
N ARG A 327 17.01 0.84 -29.23
CA ARG A 327 18.13 0.30 -30.00
C ARG A 327 17.74 -0.90 -30.88
N LEU A 328 16.54 -1.47 -30.71
CA LEU A 328 16.05 -2.61 -31.49
C LEU A 328 16.09 -2.35 -33.00
N LEU A 329 15.60 -1.19 -33.45
CA LEU A 329 15.55 -0.84 -34.87
C LEU A 329 16.94 -0.76 -35.50
N ALA A 330 17.96 -0.32 -34.76
CA ALA A 330 19.33 -0.22 -35.23
C ALA A 330 20.01 -1.58 -35.36
N GLU A 331 19.72 -2.53 -34.47
CA GLU A 331 20.29 -3.89 -34.52
C GLU A 331 19.65 -4.77 -35.59
N PHE A 332 18.32 -4.72 -35.76
CA PHE A 332 17.66 -5.43 -36.87
C PHE A 332 18.14 -4.92 -38.24
N ALA A 333 18.43 -3.62 -38.36
CA ALA A 333 19.00 -3.03 -39.57
C ALA A 333 20.48 -3.41 -39.85
N LYS A 334 21.21 -3.91 -38.84
CA LYS A 334 22.56 -4.48 -39.02
C LYS A 334 22.49 -5.94 -39.47
N LEU A 335 21.62 -6.75 -38.84
CA LEU A 335 21.41 -8.16 -39.22
C LEU A 335 20.90 -8.33 -40.65
N GLY A 336 20.10 -7.38 -41.17
CA GLY A 336 19.63 -7.39 -42.55
C GLY A 336 20.69 -7.04 -43.61
N ARG A 337 21.90 -6.60 -43.23
CA ARG A 337 23.00 -6.32 -44.16
C ARG A 337 23.97 -7.49 -44.33
N ASP A 338 23.99 -8.42 -43.39
CA ASP A 338 24.88 -9.60 -43.42
C ASP A 338 24.21 -10.85 -44.03
N SER A 339 22.96 -10.76 -44.51
CA SER A 339 22.31 -11.84 -45.24
C SER A 339 22.75 -11.85 -46.72
N VAL A 340 23.53 -12.86 -47.09
CA VAL A 340 23.85 -13.26 -48.48
C VAL A 340 22.56 -13.37 -49.31
N PRO A 341 22.53 -12.92 -50.59
CA PRO A 341 21.31 -12.99 -51.39
C PRO A 341 20.93 -14.44 -51.65
N VAL A 342 19.69 -14.80 -51.30
CA VAL A 342 19.08 -16.08 -51.69
C VAL A 342 18.78 -16.04 -53.20
N PRO A 343 19.14 -17.08 -53.99
CA PRO A 343 18.86 -17.10 -55.43
C PRO A 343 17.36 -17.10 -55.71
N GLY A 344 16.94 -16.25 -56.66
CA GLY A 344 15.55 -15.98 -56.98
C GLY A 344 14.72 -17.21 -57.34
N HIS A 345 13.49 -17.26 -56.81
CA HIS A 345 12.50 -18.25 -57.20
C HIS A 345 12.00 -18.00 -58.63
N VAL A 346 12.16 -19.03 -59.46
CA VAL A 346 11.62 -19.17 -60.81
C VAL A 346 10.10 -19.04 -60.80
N ALA A 347 9.57 -18.13 -61.61
CA ALA A 347 8.15 -17.92 -61.82
C ALA A 347 7.49 -19.17 -62.46
N ARG A 348 6.49 -19.75 -61.78
CA ARG A 348 5.56 -20.71 -62.39
C ARG A 348 4.49 -19.93 -63.15
N LYS A 349 4.42 -20.15 -64.47
CA LYS A 349 3.29 -19.77 -65.32
C LYS A 349 2.05 -20.56 -64.94
N SER A 350 0.92 -19.89 -64.81
CA SER A 350 -0.43 -20.50 -64.81
C SER A 350 -1.08 -20.31 -66.18
N ALA A 351 -1.77 -21.35 -66.61
CA ALA A 351 -2.49 -21.51 -67.87
C ALA A 351 -3.73 -20.61 -67.97
#